data_AF-A0A932KKL1-F1
#
_entry.id   AF-A0A932KKL1-F1
#
_cell.length_a   1.000
_cell.length_b   1.000
_cell.length_c   1.000
_cell.angle_alpha   90.00
_cell.angle_beta   90.00
_cell.angle_gamma   90.00
#
_symmetry.space_group_name_H-M   'P 1'
#
loop_
_entity.id
_entity.type
_entity.pdbx_description
1 polymer ?
#
loop_
_entity_poly.entity_id
_entity_poly.type
_entity_poly.pdbx_seq_one_letter_code
_entity_poly.pdbx_strand_id
1 'polypeptide(L)' 'MNRVALVTGGARRLGRGIALALAREGYQVAVNYLTTPPSRVKETE' A
#
# COMPACT_ATOMS: atom_id res chain seq x y z
N MET A 1 -4.38 18.47 13.45
CA MET A 1 -4.17 18.03 12.05
C MET A 1 -4.16 16.51 12.04
N ASN A 2 -4.98 15.87 11.22
CA ASN A 2 -4.96 14.41 11.06
C ASN A 2 -3.84 14.03 10.08
N ARG A 3 -2.94 13.14 10.48
CA ARG A 3 -1.83 12.67 9.63
C ARG A 3 -2.35 11.52 8.76
N VAL A 4 -2.13 11.62 7.45
CA VAL A 4 -2.58 10.63 6.46
C VAL A 4 -1.37 9.99 5.79
N ALA A 5 -1.41 8.68 5.58
CA ALA A 5 -0.37 7.94 4.87
C ALA A 5 -0.94 7.07 3.75
N LEU A 6 -0.36 7.14 2.56
CA LEU A 6 -0.63 6.22 1.45
C LEU A 6 0.47 5.17 1.39
N VAL A 7 0.11 3.89 1.54
CA VAL A 7 1.03 2.76 1.46
C VAL A 7 0.75 1.96 0.19
N THR A 8 1.64 2.07 -0.80
CA THR A 8 1.64 1.18 -1.97
C THR A 8 2.29 -0.15 -1.62
N GLY A 9 1.82 -1.23 -2.23
CA GLY A 9 2.21 -2.58 -1.82
C GLY A 9 1.66 -3.00 -0.43
N GLY A 10 0.74 -2.23 0.16
CA GLY A 10 0.40 -2.33 1.58
C GLY A 10 -0.40 -3.56 2.02
N ALA A 11 -0.89 -4.40 1.09
CA ALA A 11 -1.70 -5.56 1.45
C ALA A 11 -0.87 -6.77 1.90
N ARG A 12 0.42 -6.85 1.55
CA ARG A 12 1.26 -8.04 1.79
C ARG A 12 2.70 -7.67 2.18
N ARG A 13 3.41 -8.65 2.77
CA ARG A 13 4.84 -8.56 3.14
C ARG A 13 5.12 -7.30 3.97
N LEU A 14 6.19 -6.57 3.65
CA LEU A 14 6.62 -5.37 4.37
C LEU A 14 5.57 -4.25 4.33
N GLY A 15 4.88 -4.07 3.20
CA GLY A 15 3.85 -3.04 3.06
C GLY A 15 2.74 -3.18 4.11
N ARG A 16 2.37 -4.42 4.44
CA ARG A 16 1.39 -4.70 5.52
C ARG A 16 1.92 -4.30 6.89
N GLY A 17 3.20 -4.61 7.18
CA GLY A 17 3.83 -4.20 8.44
C GLY A 17 3.89 -2.69 8.59
N ILE A 18 4.29 -1.98 7.53
CA ILE A 18 4.36 -0.51 7.49
C ILE A 18 2.96 0.11 7.69
N ALA A 19 1.95 -0.39 6.98
CA ALA A 19 0.57 0.10 7.12
C ALA A 19 0.04 -0.06 8.56
N LEU A 20 0.32 -1.20 9.19
CA LEU A 20 -0.09 -1.46 10.57
C LEU A 20 0.68 -0.61 11.59
N ALA A 21 1.98 -0.38 11.38
CA ALA A 21 2.78 0.49 12.25
C ALA A 21 2.28 1.94 12.19
N LEU A 22 2.05 2.48 10.99
CA LEU A 22 1.52 3.84 10.81
C LEU A 22 0.12 4.00 11.44
N ALA A 23 -0.75 3.00 11.28
CA ALA A 23 -2.06 3.01 11.93
C ALA A 23 -1.94 3.05 13.47
N ARG A 24 -1.00 2.30 14.05
CA ARG A 24 -0.71 2.32 15.50
C ARG A 24 -0.18 3.66 15.99
N GLU A 25 0.51 4.42 15.14
CA GLU A 25 0.97 5.79 15.43
C GLU A 25 -0.10 6.87 15.21
N GLY A 26 -1.33 6.46 14.89
CA GLY A 26 -2.50 7.34 14.77
C GLY A 26 -2.65 7.96 13.38
N TYR A 27 -2.02 7.40 12.35
CA TYR A 27 -2.26 7.82 10.97
C TYR A 27 -3.59 7.25 10.46
N GLN A 28 -4.28 8.03 9.64
CA GLN A 28 -5.29 7.48 8.73
C GLN A 28 -4.55 6.88 7.52
N VAL A 29 -4.64 5.56 7.34
CA VAL A 29 -3.83 4.84 6.35
C VAL A 29 -4.68 4.38 5.18
N ALA A 30 -4.29 4.78 3.97
CA ALA A 30 -4.80 4.24 2.71
C ALA A 30 -3.82 3.20 2.17
N VAL A 31 -4.32 2.05 1.70
CA VAL A 31 -3.50 0.94 1.19
C VAL A 31 -3.82 0.69 -0.29
N ASN A 32 -2.79 0.63 -1.12
CA ASN A 32 -2.85 0.21 -2.52
C ASN A 32 -2.03 -1.08 -2.72
N TYR A 33 -2.53 -2.06 -3.45
CA TYR A 33 -1.80 -3.29 -3.80
C TYR A 33 -2.26 -3.84 -5.15
N LEU A 34 -1.32 -4.14 -6.04
CA LEU A 34 -1.63 -4.72 -7.35
C LEU A 34 -1.88 -6.23 -7.24
N THR A 35 -2.96 -6.70 -7.86
CA THR A 35 -3.36 -8.12 -7.87
C THR A 35 -3.25 -8.76 -9.26
N THR A 36 -2.43 -8.18 -10.14
CA THR A 36 -2.40 -8.51 -11.58
C THR A 36 -1.33 -9.56 -11.95
N PRO A 37 -1.67 -10.60 -12.75
CA PRO A 37 -0.71 -11.59 -13.26
C PRO A 37 0.16 -11.09 -14.45
N PRO A 38 1.37 -11.64 -14.68
CA PRO A 38 2.36 -11.12 -15.66
C PRO A 38 1.92 -11.12 -17.13
N SER A 39 1.03 -12.04 -17.53
CA SER A 39 0.44 -12.06 -18.88
C SER A 39 -0.47 -10.86 -19.18
N ARG A 40 -0.69 -9.97 -18.21
CA ARG A 40 -1.67 -8.87 -18.23
C ARG A 40 -1.03 -7.49 -18.03
N VAL A 41 0.28 -7.41 -17.89
CA VAL A 41 0.99 -6.11 -17.84
C VAL A 41 1.40 -5.76 -19.28
N LYS A 42 0.84 -4.67 -19.82
CA LYS A 42 1.21 -4.17 -21.14
C LYS A 42 2.33 -3.17 -20.99
N GLU A 43 3.36 -3.31 -21.80
CA GLU A 43 4.28 -2.19 -22.02
C GLU A 43 3.54 -1.07 -22.73
N THR A 44 3.87 0.14 -22.32
CA THR A 44 3.44 1.39 -22.93
C THR A 44 4.70 2.07 -23.46
N GLU A 45 4.65 2.56 -24.71
CA GLU A 45 5.68 3.45 -25.28
C GLU A 45 5.80 4.77 -24.50
#